data_AF-A0A522PRV2-F1
#
_entry.id   AF-A0A522PRV2-F1
#
_cell.length_a   1.000
_cell.length_b   1.000
_cell.length_c   1.000
_cell.angle_alpha   90.00
_cell.angle_beta   90.00
_cell.angle_gamma   90.00
#
_symmetry.space_group_name_H-M   'P 1'
#
loop_
_entity.id
_entity.type
_entity.pdbx_description
1 polymer ?
#
loop_
_entity_poly.entity_id
_entity_poly.type
_entity_poly.pdbx_seq_one_letter_code
_entity_poly.pdbx_strand_id
1 'polypeptide(L)'
;MKPRPQSGAHRGLQLPRRALRRLTEAGIYVQPSVSLEYQQFAKRYVVRGVESGGAVEALGRYVTFCGDQGEPLPWLHPLDGIGVNGVHALVIAPSLVRVEMFRRGQTYDLSISRIAPGKVSNGKRPPLERTTIFHAEEGFLAADLAKRGRSQKEIVTPTFYSRAGEPLMVPNQFEAVMKAVTAAVLCFRCTHSHYLRTPEASGSETLRLQNAQENFAGADSDKGGTHS
;
A
#
# COMPACT_ATOMS: atom_id res chain seq x y z
N MET A 1 -37.69 -8.49 -3.73
CA MET A 1 -36.41 -8.50 -4.47
C MET A 1 -35.34 -7.90 -3.56
N LYS A 2 -34.44 -8.70 -2.98
CA LYS A 2 -33.40 -8.20 -2.04
C LYS A 2 -32.29 -7.52 -2.86
N PRO A 3 -31.80 -6.32 -2.50
CA PRO A 3 -30.68 -5.72 -3.20
C PRO A 3 -29.44 -6.61 -3.03
N ARG A 4 -28.83 -6.99 -4.15
CA ARG A 4 -27.57 -7.73 -4.22
C ARG A 4 -26.50 -6.88 -3.50
N PRO A 5 -25.70 -7.43 -2.58
CA PRO A 5 -24.65 -6.65 -1.94
C PRO A 5 -23.69 -6.14 -3.02
N GLN A 6 -23.34 -4.86 -2.97
CA GLN A 6 -22.42 -4.16 -3.88
C GLN A 6 -20.98 -4.69 -3.72
N SER A 7 -20.75 -5.97 -4.00
CA SER A 7 -19.55 -6.75 -3.65
C SER A 7 -18.33 -6.49 -4.56
N GLY A 8 -18.46 -5.61 -5.57
CA GLY A 8 -17.43 -5.37 -6.58
C GLY A 8 -16.37 -4.32 -6.20
N ALA A 9 -16.73 -3.31 -5.40
CA ALA A 9 -15.81 -2.20 -5.08
C ALA A 9 -14.62 -2.64 -4.19
N HIS A 10 -14.80 -3.71 -3.41
CA HIS A 10 -13.86 -4.18 -2.40
C HIS A 10 -12.76 -5.11 -2.92
N ARG A 11 -12.91 -5.68 -4.12
CA ARG A 11 -11.97 -6.69 -4.61
C ARG A 11 -10.99 -6.05 -5.58
N GLY A 12 -9.70 -6.31 -5.35
CA GLY A 12 -8.62 -5.92 -6.25
C GLY A 12 -8.59 -6.80 -7.49
N LEU A 13 -7.40 -7.21 -7.92
CA LEU A 13 -7.19 -8.09 -9.07
C LEU A 13 -8.04 -9.37 -8.94
N GLN A 14 -8.83 -9.67 -9.96
CA GLN A 14 -9.70 -10.85 -9.99
C GLN A 14 -8.90 -12.06 -10.45
N LEU A 15 -8.44 -12.88 -9.50
CA LEU A 15 -7.69 -14.09 -9.82
C LEU A 15 -8.61 -15.33 -9.86
N PRO A 16 -8.38 -16.27 -10.80
CA PRO A 16 -9.05 -17.56 -10.79
C PRO A 16 -8.82 -18.30 -9.47
N ARG A 17 -9.79 -19.11 -9.03
CA ARG A 17 -9.71 -19.90 -7.79
C ARG A 17 -8.42 -20.74 -7.69
N ARG A 18 -7.95 -21.29 -8.82
CA ARG A 18 -6.70 -22.06 -8.89
C ARG A 18 -5.48 -21.21 -8.53
N ALA A 19 -5.41 -19.96 -9.02
CA ALA A 19 -4.31 -19.05 -8.70
C ALA A 19 -4.34 -18.66 -7.22
N LEU A 20 -5.52 -18.35 -6.67
CA LEU A 20 -5.69 -18.06 -5.25
C LEU A 20 -5.24 -19.23 -4.37
N ARG A 21 -5.64 -20.45 -4.72
CA ARG A 21 -5.20 -21.67 -4.00
C ARG A 21 -3.68 -21.82 -4.03
N ARG A 22 -3.05 -21.62 -5.19
CA ARG A 22 -1.59 -21.71 -5.35
C ARG A 22 -0.84 -20.66 -4.53
N LEU A 23 -1.38 -19.44 -4.41
CA LEU A 23 -0.83 -18.40 -3.54
C LEU A 23 -0.88 -18.83 -2.07
N THR A 24 -2.02 -19.34 -1.60
CA THR A 24 -2.17 -19.87 -0.24
C THR A 24 -1.21 -21.02 0.04
N GLU A 25 -1.09 -21.99 -0.87
CA GLU A 25 -0.16 -23.12 -0.74
C GLU A 25 1.31 -22.67 -0.69
N ALA A 26 1.66 -21.58 -1.36
CA ALA A 26 2.99 -20.98 -1.34
C ALA A 26 3.22 -20.03 -0.15
N GLY A 27 2.24 -19.89 0.75
CA GLY A 27 2.32 -18.99 1.90
C GLY A 27 2.30 -17.51 1.53
N ILE A 28 1.68 -17.12 0.41
CA ILE A 28 1.53 -15.71 0.01
C ILE A 28 0.12 -15.25 0.36
N TYR A 29 0.01 -14.33 1.31
CA TYR A 29 -1.25 -13.83 1.85
C TYR A 29 -1.41 -12.34 1.58
N VAL A 30 -2.32 -12.00 0.66
CA VAL A 30 -2.57 -10.61 0.25
C VAL A 30 -3.95 -10.17 0.74
N GLN A 31 -4.02 -8.96 1.28
CA GLN A 31 -5.25 -8.30 1.74
C GLN A 31 -5.58 -7.11 0.81
N PRO A 32 -6.09 -7.35 -0.42
CA PRO A 32 -6.37 -6.28 -1.37
C PRO A 32 -7.63 -5.47 -1.02
N SER A 33 -8.39 -5.92 -0.02
CA SER A 33 -9.62 -5.27 0.42
C SER A 33 -9.32 -4.00 1.21
N VAL A 34 -10.16 -3.00 0.98
CA VAL A 34 -10.16 -1.73 1.70
C VAL A 34 -11.48 -1.54 2.42
N SER A 35 -11.43 -0.78 3.51
CA SER A 35 -12.60 -0.40 4.30
C SER A 35 -12.77 1.11 4.35
N LEU A 36 -14.01 1.53 4.59
CA LEU A 36 -14.34 2.92 4.85
C LEU A 36 -14.38 3.12 6.38
N GLU A 37 -13.64 4.09 6.90
CA GLU A 37 -13.60 4.38 8.33
C GLU A 37 -14.08 5.80 8.58
N TYR A 38 -14.72 6.05 9.72
CA TYR A 38 -15.13 7.39 10.12
C TYR A 38 -14.16 7.95 11.16
N GLN A 39 -13.48 9.04 10.81
CA GLN A 39 -12.60 9.76 11.74
C GLN A 39 -13.43 10.74 12.57
N GLN A 40 -13.61 10.46 13.86
CA GLN A 40 -14.42 11.28 14.76
C GLN A 40 -13.87 12.71 14.89
N PHE A 41 -12.56 12.87 15.12
CA PHE A 41 -11.93 14.18 15.28
C PHE A 41 -12.03 15.06 14.03
N ALA A 42 -11.81 14.47 12.85
CA ALA A 42 -11.87 15.19 11.57
C ALA A 42 -13.27 15.21 10.93
N LYS A 43 -14.27 14.61 11.59
CA LYS A 43 -15.68 14.47 11.14
C LYS A 43 -15.82 14.09 9.66
N ARG A 44 -15.03 13.12 9.21
CA ARG A 44 -14.98 12.71 7.80
C ARG A 44 -14.81 11.20 7.65
N TYR A 45 -15.25 10.68 6.52
CA TYR A 45 -14.94 9.32 6.10
C TYR A 45 -13.58 9.27 5.40
N VAL A 46 -12.82 8.22 5.65
CA VAL A 46 -11.51 7.93 5.06
C VAL A 46 -11.46 6.49 4.60
N VAL A 47 -10.51 6.18 3.72
CA VAL A 47 -10.26 4.82 3.24
C VAL A 47 -9.08 4.23 4.00
N ARG A 48 -9.25 3.00 4.47
CA ARG A 48 -8.24 2.19 5.16
C ARG A 48 -7.82 1.03 4.27
N GLY A 49 -6.51 0.84 4.10
CA GLY A 49 -5.92 -0.25 3.33
C GLY A 49 -4.73 -0.87 4.04
N VAL A 50 -4.40 -2.13 3.70
CA VAL A 50 -3.25 -2.86 4.28
C VAL A 50 -2.32 -3.28 3.16
N GLU A 51 -1.11 -2.72 3.15
CA GLU A 51 -0.07 -3.17 2.25
C GLU A 51 0.34 -4.60 2.63
N SER A 52 0.38 -5.49 1.63
CA SER A 52 0.59 -6.91 1.89
C SER A 52 1.02 -7.69 0.65
N GLY A 53 1.67 -8.83 0.90
CA GLY A 53 2.04 -9.84 -0.09
C GLY A 53 3.53 -10.11 -0.11
N GLY A 54 3.99 -10.66 -1.22
CA GLY A 54 5.40 -10.99 -1.45
C GLY A 54 5.53 -12.01 -2.55
N ALA A 55 6.60 -12.80 -2.49
CA ALA A 55 6.90 -13.77 -3.53
C ALA A 55 7.57 -15.05 -3.01
N VAL A 56 7.45 -16.08 -3.83
CA VAL A 56 8.35 -17.22 -3.91
C VAL A 56 8.90 -17.29 -5.34
N GLU A 57 9.74 -18.26 -5.67
CA GLU A 57 10.36 -18.34 -6.99
C GLU A 57 9.35 -18.36 -8.15
N ALA A 58 8.37 -19.26 -8.08
CA ALA A 58 7.41 -19.46 -9.17
C ALA A 58 6.32 -18.40 -9.26
N LEU A 59 5.94 -17.76 -8.14
CA LEU A 59 4.79 -16.86 -8.07
C LEU A 59 4.97 -15.73 -7.05
N GLY A 60 4.31 -14.60 -7.30
CA GLY A 60 4.25 -13.47 -6.38
C GLY A 60 2.93 -12.72 -6.52
N ARG A 61 2.46 -12.13 -5.43
CA ARG A 61 1.32 -11.21 -5.45
C ARG A 61 1.55 -10.15 -4.40
N TYR A 62 1.31 -8.90 -4.76
CA TYR A 62 1.50 -7.78 -3.86
C TYR A 62 0.45 -6.71 -4.10
N VAL A 63 -0.02 -6.09 -3.03
CA VAL A 63 -0.86 -4.90 -3.07
C VAL A 63 -0.25 -3.80 -2.22
N THR A 64 -0.17 -2.60 -2.79
CA THR A 64 0.22 -1.38 -2.10
C THR A 64 -0.74 -0.26 -2.43
N PHE A 65 -0.55 0.89 -1.79
CA PHE A 65 -1.36 2.08 -1.95
C PHE A 65 -0.48 3.31 -2.13
N CYS A 66 -0.96 4.23 -2.95
CA CYS A 66 -0.37 5.53 -3.17
C CYS A 66 -1.46 6.61 -3.19
N GLY A 67 -1.05 7.87 -3.22
CA GLY A 67 -1.96 8.99 -3.39
C GLY A 67 -2.47 9.10 -4.83
N ASP A 68 -3.31 10.10 -5.07
CA ASP A 68 -3.99 10.28 -6.35
C ASP A 68 -3.02 10.62 -7.50
N GLN A 69 -1.83 11.13 -7.20
CA GLN A 69 -0.75 11.42 -8.16
C GLN A 69 0.36 10.35 -8.13
N GLY A 70 0.08 9.18 -7.55
CA GLY A 70 1.04 8.09 -7.46
C GLY A 70 2.12 8.28 -6.40
N GLU A 71 2.08 9.38 -5.64
CA GLU A 71 3.01 9.68 -4.56
C GLU A 71 2.92 8.66 -3.42
N PRO A 72 4.04 8.34 -2.75
CA PRO A 72 4.03 7.43 -1.62
C PRO A 72 3.31 8.07 -0.43
N LEU A 73 2.51 7.27 0.26
CA LEU A 73 1.77 7.70 1.45
C LEU A 73 2.48 7.26 2.73
N PRO A 74 2.39 8.03 3.82
CA PRO A 74 2.83 7.58 5.12
C PRO A 74 1.90 6.46 5.63
N TRP A 75 2.47 5.39 6.18
CA TRP A 75 1.68 4.40 6.92
C TRP A 75 1.22 4.99 8.26
N LEU A 76 0.20 4.41 8.89
CA LEU A 76 -0.17 4.72 10.28
C LEU A 76 0.78 4.01 11.26
N HIS A 77 1.03 2.73 11.02
CA HIS A 77 2.02 1.91 11.72
C HIS A 77 2.35 0.67 10.86
N PRO A 78 3.54 0.08 11.02
CA PRO A 78 3.84 -1.23 10.47
C PRO A 78 2.96 -2.29 11.12
N LEU A 79 2.75 -3.41 10.43
CA LEU A 79 2.02 -4.56 10.95
C LEU A 79 2.95 -5.77 11.03
N ASP A 80 2.97 -6.42 12.19
CA ASP A 80 3.69 -7.67 12.37
C ASP A 80 2.86 -8.84 11.81
N GLY A 81 3.33 -9.42 10.72
CA GLY A 81 2.78 -10.67 10.19
C GLY A 81 3.22 -11.88 11.02
N ILE A 82 2.36 -12.90 11.15
CA ILE A 82 2.73 -14.20 11.75
C ILE A 82 3.86 -14.88 10.96
N GLY A 83 3.93 -14.58 9.65
CA GLY A 83 4.98 -15.07 8.78
C GLY A 83 5.27 -14.08 7.65
N VAL A 84 6.17 -14.50 6.77
CA VAL A 84 6.58 -13.72 5.60
C VAL A 84 5.49 -13.71 4.51
N ASN A 85 5.62 -12.83 3.53
CA ASN A 85 4.69 -12.68 2.40
C ASN A 85 3.24 -12.37 2.82
N GLY A 86 3.06 -11.68 3.95
CA GLY A 86 1.78 -11.36 4.57
C GLY A 86 1.52 -9.86 4.64
N VAL A 87 1.04 -9.38 5.79
CA VAL A 87 0.81 -7.95 6.04
C VAL A 87 2.11 -7.21 6.34
N HIS A 88 2.20 -5.96 5.91
CA HIS A 88 3.39 -5.11 6.11
C HIS A 88 3.07 -3.80 6.80
N ALA A 89 2.03 -3.10 6.37
CA ALA A 89 1.74 -1.78 6.89
C ALA A 89 0.28 -1.36 6.69
N LEU A 90 -0.22 -0.57 7.65
CA LEU A 90 -1.55 0.00 7.60
C LEU A 90 -1.51 1.42 7.03
N VAL A 91 -2.39 1.78 6.10
CA VAL A 91 -2.53 3.15 5.58
C VAL A 91 -3.97 3.65 5.71
N ILE A 92 -4.12 4.94 6.00
CA ILE A 92 -5.40 5.64 6.05
C ILE A 92 -5.27 6.98 5.31
N ALA A 93 -6.15 7.24 4.35
CA ALA A 93 -6.17 8.50 3.61
C ALA A 93 -7.59 8.85 3.12
N PRO A 94 -7.87 10.12 2.75
CA PRO A 94 -9.16 10.52 2.18
C PRO A 94 -9.53 9.75 0.91
N SER A 95 -8.55 9.43 0.07
CA SER A 95 -8.64 8.49 -1.05
C SER A 95 -7.36 7.67 -1.11
N LEU A 96 -7.44 6.48 -1.71
CA LEU A 96 -6.28 5.63 -1.97
C LEU A 96 -6.31 5.20 -3.44
N VAL A 97 -5.17 5.27 -4.10
CA VAL A 97 -4.94 4.51 -5.34
C VAL A 97 -4.34 3.17 -4.95
N ARG A 98 -5.09 2.09 -5.16
CA ARG A 98 -4.62 0.72 -4.98
C ARG A 98 -3.88 0.27 -6.23
N VAL A 99 -2.66 -0.23 -6.04
CA VAL A 99 -1.86 -0.87 -7.08
C VAL A 99 -1.62 -2.31 -6.67
N GLU A 100 -2.09 -3.24 -7.49
CA GLU A 100 -1.98 -4.66 -7.24
C GLU A 100 -1.36 -5.38 -8.44
N MET A 101 -0.39 -6.24 -8.17
CA MET A 101 0.29 -7.03 -9.18
C MET A 101 0.28 -8.51 -8.81
N PHE A 102 0.09 -9.37 -9.80
CA PHE A 102 0.26 -10.82 -9.70
C PHE A 102 1.29 -11.27 -10.73
N ARG A 103 2.28 -12.05 -10.29
CA ARG A 103 3.32 -12.65 -11.13
C ARG A 103 3.20 -14.17 -11.13
N ARG A 104 3.29 -14.77 -12.31
CA ARG A 104 3.47 -16.20 -12.55
C ARG A 104 4.66 -16.39 -13.51
N GLY A 105 5.80 -16.86 -13.00
CA GLY A 105 7.03 -16.91 -13.79
C GLY A 105 7.45 -15.53 -14.30
N GLN A 106 7.38 -15.34 -15.62
CA GLN A 106 7.72 -14.10 -16.34
C GLN A 106 6.46 -13.30 -16.76
N THR A 107 5.27 -13.77 -16.40
CA THR A 107 3.99 -13.16 -16.78
C THR A 107 3.38 -12.41 -15.60
N TYR A 108 2.82 -11.24 -15.86
CA TYR A 108 2.31 -10.30 -14.88
C TYR A 108 0.91 -9.83 -15.23
N ASP A 109 0.05 -9.71 -14.22
CA ASP A 109 -1.22 -9.01 -14.31
C ASP A 109 -1.17 -7.80 -13.35
N LEU A 110 -1.71 -6.66 -13.78
CA LEU A 110 -1.66 -5.38 -13.07
C LEU A 110 -3.05 -4.75 -12.99
N SER A 111 -3.41 -4.26 -11.81
CA SER A 111 -4.61 -3.44 -11.61
C SER A 111 -4.27 -2.18 -10.80
N ILE A 112 -4.68 -1.03 -11.34
CA ILE A 112 -4.60 0.28 -10.68
C ILE A 112 -6.02 0.81 -10.55
N SER A 113 -6.47 1.06 -9.32
CA SER A 113 -7.82 1.57 -9.06
C SER A 113 -7.81 2.65 -7.98
N ARG A 114 -8.43 3.79 -8.26
CA ARG A 114 -8.73 4.81 -7.25
C ARG A 114 -9.92 4.38 -6.42
N ILE A 115 -9.83 4.58 -5.11
CA ILE A 115 -10.85 4.23 -4.14
C ILE A 115 -11.09 5.43 -3.22
N ALA A 116 -12.33 5.85 -3.09
CA ALA A 116 -12.71 7.02 -2.30
C ALA A 116 -14.10 6.86 -1.68
N PRO A 117 -14.41 7.59 -0.59
CA PRO A 117 -15.79 7.77 -0.14
C PRO A 117 -16.60 8.41 -1.27
N GLY A 118 -17.77 7.84 -1.57
CA GLY A 118 -18.73 8.44 -2.48
C GLY A 118 -19.48 9.61 -1.86
N LYS A 119 -20.47 10.14 -2.58
CA LYS A 119 -21.29 11.25 -2.06
C LYS A 119 -22.10 10.80 -0.84
N VAL A 120 -22.03 11.60 0.23
CA VAL A 120 -22.87 11.44 1.42
C VAL A 120 -24.29 11.83 1.06
N SER A 121 -25.25 10.93 1.27
CA SER A 121 -26.68 11.25 1.18
C SER A 121 -27.34 11.08 2.55
N ASN A 122 -28.03 12.12 3.01
CA ASN A 122 -28.88 12.11 4.20
C ASN A 122 -28.21 11.59 5.48
N GLY A 123 -26.96 11.99 5.74
CA GLY A 123 -26.21 11.61 6.97
C GLY A 123 -25.84 10.12 7.06
N LYS A 124 -26.05 9.35 6.00
CA LYS A 124 -25.68 7.93 5.95
C LYS A 124 -24.20 7.76 5.59
N ARG A 125 -23.64 6.63 6.02
CA ARG A 125 -22.32 6.16 5.59
C ARG A 125 -22.27 6.12 4.05
N PRO A 126 -21.35 6.87 3.40
CA PRO A 126 -21.29 6.90 1.95
C PRO A 126 -20.86 5.53 1.42
N PRO A 127 -21.22 5.19 0.18
CA PRO A 127 -20.67 4.01 -0.48
C PRO A 127 -19.16 4.21 -0.68
N LEU A 128 -18.42 3.11 -0.80
CA LEU A 128 -17.03 3.17 -1.24
C LEU A 128 -17.02 3.08 -2.77
N GLU A 129 -16.58 4.15 -3.42
CA GLU A 129 -16.50 4.24 -4.87
C GLU A 129 -15.14 3.74 -5.38
N ARG A 130 -15.17 3.02 -6.49
CA ARG A 130 -13.97 2.47 -7.14
C ARG A 130 -13.95 2.88 -8.61
N THR A 131 -12.85 3.50 -9.03
CA THR A 131 -12.61 3.86 -10.42
C THR A 131 -11.37 3.11 -10.92
N THR A 132 -11.52 2.33 -11.99
CA THR A 132 -10.38 1.69 -12.65
C THR A 132 -9.56 2.75 -13.38
N ILE A 133 -8.26 2.84 -13.09
CA ILE A 133 -7.31 3.71 -13.79
C ILE A 133 -6.58 2.91 -14.88
N PHE A 134 -6.11 1.72 -14.53
CA PHE A 134 -5.40 0.83 -15.45
C PHE A 134 -5.70 -0.62 -15.10
N HIS A 135 -5.83 -1.46 -16.11
CA HIS A 135 -5.93 -2.91 -15.95
C HIS A 135 -5.31 -3.58 -17.16
N ALA A 136 -4.38 -4.49 -16.92
CA ALA A 136 -3.81 -5.32 -17.96
C ALA A 136 -3.46 -6.71 -17.42
N GLU A 137 -3.57 -7.69 -18.29
CA GLU A 137 -3.26 -9.10 -18.03
C GLU A 137 -2.16 -9.54 -18.99
N GLU A 138 -1.45 -10.60 -18.63
CA GLU A 138 -0.49 -11.25 -19.53
C GLU A 138 0.69 -10.36 -19.97
N GLY A 139 1.04 -9.35 -19.17
CA GLY A 139 2.26 -8.59 -19.35
C GLY A 139 3.50 -9.46 -19.18
N PHE A 140 4.61 -9.09 -19.83
CA PHE A 140 5.82 -9.91 -19.87
C PHE A 140 7.05 -9.13 -19.41
N LEU A 141 7.90 -9.78 -18.60
CA LEU A 141 9.23 -9.31 -18.25
C LEU A 141 10.23 -10.46 -18.35
N ALA A 142 11.21 -10.30 -19.25
CA ALA A 142 12.24 -11.31 -19.49
C ALA A 142 13.07 -11.60 -18.22
N ALA A 143 13.39 -12.87 -18.00
CA ALA A 143 14.00 -13.36 -16.76
C ALA A 143 15.39 -12.78 -16.46
N ASP A 144 16.16 -12.46 -17.50
CA ASP A 144 17.46 -11.79 -17.40
C ASP A 144 17.31 -10.37 -16.88
N LEU A 145 16.29 -9.62 -17.33
CA LEU A 145 15.95 -8.29 -16.82
C LEU A 145 15.44 -8.36 -15.38
N ALA A 146 14.64 -9.37 -15.04
CA ALA A 146 14.16 -9.58 -13.68
C ALA A 146 15.27 -9.99 -12.68
N LYS A 147 16.36 -10.60 -13.15
CA LYS A 147 17.56 -10.90 -12.34
C LYS A 147 18.48 -9.68 -12.21
N ARG A 148 18.63 -8.90 -13.29
CA ARG A 148 19.38 -7.63 -13.29
C ARG A 148 18.76 -6.58 -12.38
N GLY A 149 17.43 -6.48 -12.31
CA GLY A 149 16.73 -5.58 -11.37
C GLY A 149 16.95 -5.89 -9.88
N ARG A 150 17.51 -7.07 -9.54
CA ARG A 150 17.92 -7.41 -8.15
C ARG A 150 19.36 -7.01 -7.84
N SER A 151 20.17 -6.74 -8.87
CA SER A 151 21.62 -6.49 -8.79
C SER A 151 22.01 -5.08 -9.27
N GLN A 152 21.17 -4.42 -10.06
CA GLN A 152 21.30 -3.04 -10.52
C GLN A 152 20.27 -2.13 -9.82
N LYS A 153 20.58 -0.84 -9.70
CA LYS A 153 19.76 0.20 -9.06
C LYS A 153 18.44 0.53 -9.79
N GLU A 154 18.16 -0.09 -10.93
CA GLU A 154 16.98 0.23 -11.75
C GLU A 154 16.07 -0.99 -11.92
N ILE A 155 14.86 -0.89 -11.40
CA ILE A 155 13.83 -1.93 -11.53
C ILE A 155 13.16 -1.78 -12.89
N VAL A 156 13.28 -2.81 -13.73
CA VAL A 156 12.57 -2.92 -15.01
C VAL A 156 11.15 -3.42 -14.76
N THR A 157 10.16 -2.76 -15.37
CA THR A 157 8.74 -3.11 -15.25
C THR A 157 8.26 -3.98 -16.41
N PRO A 158 7.26 -4.85 -16.22
CA PRO A 158 6.65 -5.62 -17.32
C PRO A 158 6.01 -4.70 -18.37
N THR A 159 6.08 -5.14 -19.63
CA THR A 159 5.38 -4.50 -20.75
C THR A 159 4.03 -5.19 -20.97
N PHE A 160 3.00 -4.40 -21.26
CA PHE A 160 1.64 -4.87 -21.50
C PHE A 160 1.18 -4.54 -22.91
N TYR A 161 0.34 -5.39 -23.48
CA TYR A 161 -0.22 -5.21 -24.81
C TYR A 161 -1.72 -5.41 -24.80
N SER A 162 -2.43 -4.72 -25.69
CA SER A 162 -3.84 -4.96 -25.98
C SER A 162 -3.99 -6.33 -26.66
N ARG A 163 -5.23 -6.82 -26.77
CA ARG A 163 -5.51 -8.05 -27.54
C ARG A 163 -5.11 -7.93 -29.02
N ALA A 164 -5.00 -6.72 -29.54
CA ALA A 164 -4.54 -6.44 -30.90
C ALA A 164 -3.02 -6.28 -31.02
N GLY A 165 -2.27 -6.39 -29.90
CA GLY A 165 -0.81 -6.25 -29.88
C GLY A 165 -0.32 -4.81 -29.73
N GLU A 166 -1.18 -3.84 -29.40
CA GLU A 166 -0.78 -2.46 -29.19
C GLU A 166 -0.23 -2.26 -27.78
N PRO A 167 0.89 -1.52 -27.59
CA PRO A 167 1.42 -1.24 -26.26
C PRO A 167 0.41 -0.53 -25.36
N LEU A 168 0.23 -1.03 -24.14
CA LEU A 168 -0.57 -0.39 -23.11
C LEU A 168 0.34 0.39 -22.17
N MET A 169 0.15 1.71 -22.13
CA MET A 169 0.94 2.61 -21.29
C MET A 169 0.31 2.76 -19.91
N VAL A 170 1.08 2.45 -18.87
CA VAL A 170 0.73 2.83 -17.49
C VAL A 170 0.90 4.35 -17.38
N PRO A 171 -0.05 5.09 -16.78
CA PRO A 171 0.09 6.55 -16.63
C PRO A 171 1.35 6.91 -15.84
N ASN A 172 2.14 7.87 -16.35
CA ASN A 172 3.49 8.18 -15.86
C ASN A 172 3.56 8.48 -14.37
N GLN A 173 2.52 9.10 -13.80
CA GLN A 173 2.48 9.41 -12.37
C GLN A 173 2.54 8.15 -11.48
N PHE A 174 2.18 6.97 -12.01
CA PHE A 174 2.23 5.69 -11.30
C PHE A 174 3.50 4.89 -11.56
N GLU A 175 4.49 5.45 -12.27
CA GLU A 175 5.73 4.71 -12.60
C GLU A 175 6.50 4.27 -11.33
N ALA A 176 6.61 5.15 -10.33
CA ALA A 176 7.34 4.85 -9.10
C ALA A 176 6.70 3.69 -8.31
N VAL A 177 5.39 3.71 -8.13
CA VAL A 177 4.64 2.63 -7.47
C VAL A 177 4.66 1.35 -8.31
N MET A 178 4.67 1.47 -9.65
CA MET A 178 4.79 0.33 -10.56
C MET A 178 6.14 -0.38 -10.43
N LYS A 179 7.25 0.37 -10.31
CA LYS A 179 8.57 -0.19 -10.02
C LYS A 179 8.59 -0.87 -8.65
N ALA A 180 8.03 -0.22 -7.63
CA ALA A 180 7.97 -0.79 -6.28
C ALA A 180 7.19 -2.10 -6.21
N VAL A 181 5.99 -2.16 -6.81
CA VAL A 181 5.17 -3.39 -6.81
C VAL A 181 5.83 -4.50 -7.65
N THR A 182 6.54 -4.15 -8.73
CA THR A 182 7.33 -5.12 -9.52
C THR A 182 8.45 -5.74 -8.69
N ALA A 183 9.17 -4.94 -7.91
CA ALA A 183 10.16 -5.46 -6.96
C ALA A 183 9.51 -6.30 -5.86
N ALA A 184 8.33 -5.91 -5.38
CA ALA A 184 7.62 -6.61 -4.32
C ALA A 184 7.17 -8.03 -4.73
N VAL A 185 6.68 -8.21 -5.97
CA VAL A 185 6.34 -9.55 -6.50
C VAL A 185 7.55 -10.40 -6.89
N LEU A 186 8.76 -9.87 -6.68
CA LEU A 186 10.05 -10.57 -6.79
C LEU A 186 10.75 -10.72 -5.42
N CYS A 187 10.22 -10.09 -4.36
CA CYS A 187 10.80 -10.12 -3.02
C CYS A 187 10.44 -11.42 -2.31
N PHE A 188 11.42 -12.32 -2.20
CA PHE A 188 11.22 -13.59 -1.52
C PHE A 188 11.20 -13.39 -0.02
N ARG A 189 10.24 -14.05 0.64
CA ARG A 189 10.07 -13.97 2.10
C ARG A 189 9.94 -12.52 2.57
N CYS A 190 9.11 -11.73 1.89
CA CYS A 190 8.93 -10.31 2.16
C CYS A 190 8.39 -10.07 3.58
N THR A 191 8.94 -9.07 4.29
CA THR A 191 8.58 -8.66 5.66
C THR A 191 8.59 -7.14 5.84
N HIS A 192 8.59 -6.37 4.75
CA HIS A 192 8.73 -4.93 4.80
C HIS A 192 7.84 -4.27 3.76
N SER A 193 7.54 -2.99 3.99
CA SER A 193 6.82 -2.20 3.00
C SER A 193 7.71 -1.83 1.83
N HIS A 194 7.17 -1.93 0.63
CA HIS A 194 7.85 -1.60 -0.63
C HIS A 194 7.52 -0.18 -1.13
N TYR A 195 6.43 0.45 -0.67
CA TYR A 195 6.06 1.77 -1.18
C TYR A 195 5.50 2.74 -0.14
N LEU A 196 4.73 2.26 0.85
CA LEU A 196 4.36 3.10 1.98
C LEU A 196 5.61 3.49 2.77
N ARG A 197 5.59 4.70 3.32
CA ARG A 197 6.73 5.28 4.04
C ARG A 197 6.44 5.42 5.52
N THR A 198 7.49 5.43 6.33
CA THR A 198 7.36 5.85 7.72
C THR A 198 6.88 7.30 7.78
N PRO A 199 5.91 7.64 8.64
CA PRO A 199 5.55 9.01 8.94
C PRO A 199 6.80 9.80 9.26
N GLU A 200 6.91 10.98 8.67
CA GLU A 200 7.86 11.96 9.18
C GLU A 200 7.47 12.23 10.63
N ALA A 201 8.45 12.14 11.55
CA ALA A 201 8.23 12.53 12.93
C ALA A 201 7.69 13.95 12.90
N SER A 202 6.41 14.13 13.23
CA SER A 202 5.83 15.46 13.32
C SER A 202 6.74 16.27 14.23
N GLY A 203 7.10 17.50 13.85
CA GLY A 203 7.96 18.39 14.66
C GLY A 203 7.46 18.67 16.09
N SER A 204 6.33 18.07 16.51
CA SER A 204 5.87 18.05 17.89
C SER A 204 6.67 17.14 18.81
N GLU A 205 7.39 16.13 18.29
CA GLU A 205 8.21 15.23 19.12
C GLU A 205 9.53 15.91 19.54
N THR A 206 10.10 16.75 18.67
CA THR A 206 11.26 17.62 19.00
C THR A 206 10.91 18.69 20.03
N LEU A 207 9.70 19.28 19.95
CA LEU A 207 9.20 20.24 20.94
C LEU A 207 8.91 19.60 22.30
N ARG A 208 8.45 18.34 22.34
CA ARG A 208 8.24 17.61 23.61
C ARG A 208 9.55 17.28 24.33
N LEU A 209 10.61 16.96 23.59
CA LEU A 209 11.93 16.68 24.19
C LEU A 209 12.64 17.96 24.65
N GLN A 210 12.49 19.07 23.92
CA GLN A 210 13.00 20.38 24.36
C GLN A 210 12.29 20.88 25.62
N ASN A 211 10.96 20.79 25.67
CA ASN A 211 10.19 21.18 26.86
C ASN A 211 10.39 20.23 28.07
N ALA A 212 10.84 19.00 27.84
CA ALA A 212 11.22 18.10 28.92
C ALA A 212 12.60 18.46 29.50
N GLN A 213 13.56 18.91 28.68
CA GLN A 213 14.88 19.34 29.15
C GLN A 213 14.83 20.68 29.91
N GLU A 214 13.94 21.60 29.55
CA GLU A 214 13.76 22.86 30.29
C GLU A 214 13.11 22.66 31.67
N ASN A 215 12.23 21.66 31.83
CA ASN A 215 11.56 21.37 33.11
C ASN A 215 12.42 20.62 34.13
N PHE A 216 13.57 20.07 33.75
CA PHE A 216 14.54 19.47 34.69
C PHE A 216 15.67 20.43 35.09
N ALA A 217 15.85 21.54 34.38
CA ALA A 217 16.89 22.54 34.71
C ALA A 217 16.42 23.59 35.76
N GLY A 218 15.13 23.62 36.12
CA GLY A 218 14.55 24.62 37.01
C GLY A 218 14.38 24.21 38.48
N ALA A 219 14.83 23.02 38.89
CA ALA A 219 14.53 22.48 40.23
C ALA A 219 15.73 22.36 41.18
N ASP A 220 16.78 23.17 41.00
CA ASP A 220 17.94 23.17 41.89
C ASP A 220 18.54 24.57 42.07
N SER A 221 17.78 25.49 42.68
CA SER A 221 18.34 26.73 43.25
C SER A 221 17.42 27.34 44.31
N ASP A 222 17.21 26.63 45.42
CA ASP A 222 16.80 27.34 46.64
C ASP A 222 17.30 26.63 47.91
N LYS A 223 18.62 26.72 48.14
CA LYS A 223 19.23 26.64 49.47
C LYS A 223 20.54 27.43 49.51
N GLY A 224 20.55 28.56 50.22
CA GLY A 224 21.78 29.10 50.82
C GLY A 224 21.83 30.61 51.03
N GLY A 225 21.86 31.03 52.32
CA GLY A 225 22.43 32.33 52.76
C GLY A 225 21.49 33.19 53.62
N THR A 226 21.25 32.92 54.90
CA THR A 226 21.95 33.40 56.13
C THR A 226 22.17 34.93 56.31
N HIS A 227 21.77 35.37 57.51
CA HIS A 227 22.26 36.45 58.37
C HIS A 227 21.96 37.93 58.03
N SER A 228 21.08 38.52 58.85
CA SER A 228 21.46 39.55 59.84
C SER A 228 20.59 39.40 61.08
#